data_AF-A0A7W0WRX3-F1
#
_entry.id   AF-A0A7W0WRX3-F1
#
_cell.length_a   1.000
_cell.length_b   1.000
_cell.length_c   1.000
_cell.angle_alpha   90.00
_cell.angle_beta   90.00
_cell.angle_gamma   90.00
#
_symmetry.space_group_name_H-M   'P 1'
#
loop_
_entity.id
_entity.type
_entity.pdbx_description
1 polymer ?
#
loop_
_entity_poly.entity_id
_entity_poly.type
_entity_poly.pdbx_seq_one_letter_code
_entity_poly.pdbx_strand_id
1 'polypeptide(L)'
;MSGLNGVLVVIMLWAGLLAWTAKVAQAQGRSPLLWALIAGLIGGASFAMGLLLFEKVIDLEASTALMLLTFTAPLVLMAGSMTALVFALRRGPIHVANAKTWPVHFVDRGEGKVRFHGGGKVAFEWRDGSREAGLQNIRAQADGECVRIKIEDTDELCLMPMGKPETPAGRRQQSLKLAGMLRSSHVRA
;
A
#
# COMPACT_ATOMS: atom_id res chain seq x y z
N MET A 1 25.47 29.93 16.14
CA MET A 1 25.38 28.94 15.04
C MET A 1 24.54 27.70 15.39
N SER A 2 23.69 27.71 16.42
CA SER A 2 22.99 26.52 16.94
C SER A 2 21.55 26.31 16.40
N GLY A 3 20.84 27.37 16.01
CA GLY A 3 19.43 27.27 15.60
C GLY A 3 19.19 26.59 14.24
N LEU A 4 20.08 26.80 13.26
CA LEU A 4 19.94 26.25 11.91
C LEU A 4 20.01 24.71 11.93
N ASN A 5 20.90 24.16 12.76
CA ASN A 5 21.10 22.71 12.88
C ASN A 5 19.87 22.03 13.51
N GLY A 6 19.24 22.67 14.51
CA GLY A 6 18.02 22.14 15.14
C GLY A 6 16.85 22.07 14.17
N VAL A 7 16.61 23.15 13.41
CA VAL A 7 15.54 23.19 12.40
C VAL A 7 15.75 22.12 11.32
N LEU A 8 16.99 21.95 10.85
CA LEU A 8 17.33 20.92 9.88
C LEU A 8 17.02 19.51 10.39
N VAL A 9 17.32 19.21 11.65
CA VAL A 9 17.01 17.90 12.26
C VAL A 9 15.50 17.66 12.28
N VAL A 10 14.69 18.66 12.65
CA VAL A 10 13.22 18.52 12.64
C VAL A 10 12.69 18.23 11.24
N ILE A 11 13.17 18.98 10.24
CA ILE A 11 12.77 18.80 8.84
C ILE A 11 13.15 17.40 8.34
N MET A 12 14.38 16.95 8.62
CA MET A 12 14.84 15.61 8.21
C MET A 12 14.01 14.50 8.87
N LEU A 13 13.73 14.63 10.17
CA LEU A 13 12.90 13.66 10.90
C LEU A 13 11.49 13.62 10.30
N TRP A 14 10.89 14.79 10.07
CA TRP A 14 9.54 14.88 9.53
C TRP A 14 9.46 14.29 8.11
N ALA A 15 10.39 14.67 7.22
CA ALA A 15 10.48 14.12 5.87
C ALA A 15 10.69 12.59 5.89
N GLY A 16 11.53 12.09 6.79
CA GLY A 16 11.73 10.65 6.97
C GLY A 16 10.45 9.91 7.37
N LEU A 17 9.68 10.46 8.30
CA LEU A 17 8.40 9.89 8.75
C LEU A 17 7.32 9.94 7.64
N LEU A 18 7.29 11.00 6.84
CA LEU A 18 6.42 11.10 5.67
C LEU A 18 6.76 10.03 4.63
N ALA A 19 8.04 9.90 4.29
CA ALA A 19 8.53 8.89 3.35
C ALA A 19 8.23 7.46 3.85
N TRP A 20 8.40 7.22 5.16
CA TRP A 20 8.07 5.93 5.75
C TRP A 20 6.57 5.63 5.66
N THR A 21 5.71 6.61 5.96
CA THR A 21 4.25 6.45 5.85
C THR A 21 3.83 6.18 4.40
N ALA A 22 4.39 6.91 3.44
CA ALA A 22 4.14 6.70 2.01
C ALA A 22 4.51 5.26 1.58
N LYS A 23 5.68 4.77 2.01
CA LYS A 23 6.15 3.42 1.70
C LYS A 23 5.23 2.35 2.28
N VAL A 24 4.76 2.52 3.52
CA VAL A 24 3.84 1.58 4.15
C VAL A 24 2.45 1.62 3.49
N ALA A 25 1.95 2.82 3.15
CA ALA A 25 0.70 2.98 2.40
C ALA A 25 0.75 2.27 1.04
N GLN A 26 1.86 2.42 0.30
CA GLN A 26 2.07 1.72 -0.95
C GLN A 26 2.12 0.20 -0.77
N ALA A 27 2.78 -0.29 0.28
CA ALA A 27 2.83 -1.73 0.59
C ALA A 27 1.45 -2.33 0.90
N GLN A 28 0.52 -1.50 1.39
CA GLN A 28 -0.88 -1.85 1.64
C GLN A 28 -1.80 -1.59 0.42
N GLY A 29 -1.24 -1.18 -0.72
CA GLY A 29 -1.99 -0.89 -1.94
C GLY A 29 -2.86 0.36 -1.88
N ARG A 30 -2.54 1.29 -0.96
CA ARG A 30 -3.22 2.58 -0.81
C ARG A 30 -2.41 3.70 -1.49
N SER A 31 -3.05 4.84 -1.73
CA SER A 31 -2.40 6.01 -2.35
C SER A 31 -1.29 6.58 -1.45
N PRO A 32 0.00 6.49 -1.81
CA PRO A 32 1.10 6.96 -0.97
C PRO A 32 1.05 8.47 -0.75
N LEU A 33 0.66 9.23 -1.79
CA LEU A 33 0.55 10.69 -1.72
C LEU A 33 -0.52 11.13 -0.73
N LEU A 34 -1.70 10.50 -0.79
CA LEU A 34 -2.80 10.83 0.13
C LEU A 34 -2.42 10.56 1.59
N TRP A 35 -1.79 9.41 1.86
CA TRP A 35 -1.38 9.06 3.22
C TRP A 35 -0.19 9.88 3.71
N ALA A 36 0.73 10.29 2.83
CA ALA A 36 1.77 11.25 3.18
C ALA A 36 1.18 12.61 3.57
N LEU A 37 0.17 13.11 2.84
CA LEU A 37 -0.53 14.35 3.19
C LEU A 37 -1.23 14.26 4.54
N ILE A 38 -1.96 13.17 4.79
CA ILE A 38 -2.61 12.92 6.10
C ILE A 38 -1.57 12.90 7.22
N ALA A 39 -0.45 12.20 7.01
CA ALA A 39 0.64 12.15 7.98
C ALA A 39 1.29 13.53 8.20
N GLY A 40 1.41 14.34 7.14
CA GLY A 40 1.88 15.72 7.23
C GLY A 40 0.98 16.60 8.07
N LEU A 41 -0.34 16.54 7.84
CA LEU A 41 -1.32 17.28 8.64
C LEU A 41 -1.30 16.86 10.11
N ILE A 42 -1.27 15.55 10.38
CA ILE A 42 -1.22 15.02 11.76
C ILE A 42 0.10 15.40 12.44
N GLY A 43 1.23 15.24 11.76
CA GLY A 43 2.54 15.59 12.27
C GLY A 43 2.67 17.07 12.58
N GLY A 44 2.25 17.94 11.64
CA GLY A 44 2.25 19.39 11.81
C GLY A 44 1.34 19.84 12.95
N ALA A 45 0.11 19.30 13.05
CA ALA A 45 -0.81 19.61 14.15
C ALA A 45 -0.26 19.14 15.51
N SER A 46 0.33 17.95 15.56
CA SER A 46 0.94 17.40 16.79
C SER A 46 2.14 18.22 17.24
N PHE A 47 2.97 18.66 16.30
CA PHE A 47 4.13 19.51 16.57
C PHE A 47 3.68 20.89 17.10
N ALA A 48 2.72 21.53 16.44
CA ALA A 48 2.15 22.81 16.88
C ALA A 48 1.49 22.69 18.27
N MET A 49 0.74 21.61 18.52
CA MET A 49 0.17 21.34 19.84
C MET A 49 1.25 21.17 20.92
N GLY A 50 2.35 20.49 20.60
CA GLY A 50 3.50 20.38 21.50
C GLY A 50 4.16 21.72 21.81
N LEU A 51 4.26 22.62 20.83
CA LEU A 51 4.76 23.99 21.06
C LEU A 51 3.85 24.78 21.98
N LEU A 52 2.52 24.69 21.80
CA LEU A 52 1.56 25.35 22.70
C LEU A 52 1.62 24.82 24.13
N LEU A 53 1.88 23.51 24.30
CA LEU A 53 2.08 22.90 25.61
C LEU A 53 3.40 23.35 26.25
N PHE A 54 4.46 23.50 25.44
CA PHE A 54 5.75 24.02 25.89
C PHE A 54 5.64 25.45 26.42
N GLU A 55 4.99 26.34 25.66
CA GLU A 55 4.76 27.74 26.08
C GLU A 55 4.04 27.83 27.41
N LYS A 56 3.00 27.01 27.64
CA LYS A 56 2.23 27.02 28.90
C LYS A 56 2.97 26.48 30.11
N VAL A 57 4.01 25.66 29.93
CA VAL A 57 4.74 25.03 31.05
C VAL A 57 5.97 25.85 31.46
N ILE A 58 6.53 26.67 30.56
CA ILE A 58 7.62 27.59 30.91
C ILE A 58 7.18 28.65 31.94
N ASP A 59 5.90 29.02 31.94
CA ASP A 59 5.33 29.97 32.91
C ASP A 59 5.24 29.40 34.34
N LEU A 60 5.54 28.11 34.53
CA LEU A 60 5.61 27.45 35.84
C LEU A 60 7.08 27.25 36.20
N GLU A 61 7.49 27.54 37.44
CA GLU A 61 8.85 27.25 37.94
C GLU A 61 9.16 25.74 37.85
N ALA A 62 9.63 25.32 36.68
CA ALA A 62 9.78 23.93 36.31
C ALA A 62 11.23 23.47 36.55
N SER A 63 11.40 22.28 37.14
CA SER A 63 12.71 21.65 37.31
C SER A 63 13.39 21.36 35.97
N THR A 64 14.72 21.26 35.96
CA THR A 64 15.53 21.03 34.73
C THR A 64 15.11 19.79 33.93
N ALA A 65 14.63 18.74 34.61
CA ALA A 65 14.09 17.54 33.96
C ALA A 65 12.76 17.81 33.25
N LEU A 66 11.90 18.64 33.85
CA LEU A 66 10.61 19.03 33.28
C LEU A 66 10.79 19.96 32.07
N MET A 67 11.82 20.82 32.09
CA MET A 67 12.25 21.62 30.93
C MET A 67 12.75 20.76 29.75
N LEU A 68 13.57 19.74 30.00
CA LEU A 68 14.05 18.83 28.93
C LEU A 68 12.91 18.02 28.31
N LEU A 69 11.96 17.57 29.12
CA LEU A 69 10.80 16.80 28.69
C LEU A 69 9.84 17.66 27.86
N THR A 70 9.63 18.91 28.25
CA THR A 70 8.81 19.87 27.48
C THR A 70 9.52 20.35 26.20
N PHE A 71 10.84 20.53 26.21
CA PHE A 71 11.59 20.90 25.00
C PHE A 71 11.54 19.82 23.91
N THR A 72 11.45 18.55 24.31
CA THR A 72 11.35 17.41 23.38
C THR A 72 9.90 17.01 23.07
N ALA A 73 8.92 17.50 23.83
CA ALA A 73 7.50 17.17 23.67
C ALA A 73 6.96 17.41 22.24
N PRO A 74 7.28 18.53 21.53
CA PRO A 74 6.84 18.72 20.14
C PRO A 74 7.32 17.60 19.21
N LEU A 75 8.57 17.16 19.37
CA LEU A 75 9.16 16.10 18.57
C LEU A 75 8.57 14.74 18.91
N VAL A 76 8.40 14.44 20.20
CA VAL A 76 7.83 13.18 20.67
C VAL A 76 6.38 13.05 20.22
N LEU A 77 5.58 14.11 20.33
CA LEU A 77 4.18 14.12 19.88
C LEU A 77 4.08 13.92 18.37
N MET A 78 4.89 14.64 17.57
CA MET A 78 4.94 14.48 16.12
C MET A 78 5.38 13.06 15.72
N ALA A 79 6.50 12.59 16.25
CA ALA A 79 7.03 11.28 15.90
C ALA A 79 6.10 10.15 16.37
N GLY A 80 5.55 10.28 17.58
CA GLY A 80 4.61 9.33 18.18
C GLY A 80 3.32 9.22 17.39
N SER A 81 2.69 10.34 17.01
CA SER A 81 1.42 10.34 16.27
C SER A 81 1.58 9.79 14.85
N MET A 82 2.64 10.18 14.14
CA MET A 82 2.95 9.64 12.82
C MET A 82 3.30 8.15 12.88
N THR A 83 4.04 7.72 13.90
CA THR A 83 4.36 6.29 14.10
C THR A 83 3.09 5.49 14.41
N ALA A 84 2.21 6.00 15.27
CA ALA A 84 0.92 5.37 15.56
C ALA A 84 0.06 5.23 14.28
N LEU A 85 0.04 6.25 13.43
CA LEU A 85 -0.62 6.21 12.12
C LEU A 85 -0.06 5.08 11.23
N VAL A 86 1.27 4.95 11.17
CA VAL A 86 1.95 3.88 10.41
C VAL A 86 1.55 2.50 10.95
N PHE A 87 1.51 2.31 12.27
CA PHE A 87 1.08 1.06 12.88
C PHE A 87 -0.38 0.73 12.59
N ALA A 88 -1.27 1.72 12.69
CA ALA A 88 -2.68 1.56 12.34
C ALA A 88 -2.83 1.16 10.86
N LEU A 89 -2.05 1.77 9.97
CA LEU A 89 -2.06 1.46 8.56
C LEU A 89 -1.50 0.06 8.26
N ARG A 90 -0.47 -0.39 8.96
CA ARG A 90 0.07 -1.77 8.85
C ARG A 90 -0.92 -2.83 9.28
N ARG A 91 -1.76 -2.54 10.27
CA ARG A 91 -2.82 -3.45 10.75
C ARG A 91 -4.06 -3.44 9.85
N GLY A 92 -4.20 -2.42 9.00
CA GLY A 92 -5.31 -2.32 8.06
C GLY A 92 -5.27 -3.41 6.99
N PRO A 93 -6.42 -3.72 6.36
CA PRO A 93 -6.46 -4.66 5.26
C PRO A 93 -5.68 -4.12 4.06
N ILE A 94 -5.00 -5.04 3.36
CA ILE A 94 -4.36 -4.79 2.07
C ILE A 94 -5.46 -4.50 1.05
N HIS A 95 -5.36 -3.36 0.39
CA HIS A 95 -6.28 -2.98 -0.66
C HIS A 95 -5.69 -3.37 -2.02
N VAL A 96 -6.46 -4.11 -2.81
CA VAL A 96 -6.14 -4.39 -4.20
C VAL A 96 -7.19 -3.69 -5.05
N ALA A 97 -6.78 -2.85 -5.99
CA ALA A 97 -7.71 -2.13 -6.86
C ALA A 97 -8.47 -3.09 -7.79
N ASN A 98 -9.69 -2.74 -8.21
CA ASN A 98 -10.39 -3.44 -9.29
C ASN A 98 -9.82 -2.95 -10.62
N ALA A 99 -8.93 -3.71 -11.24
CA ALA A 99 -8.39 -3.38 -12.54
C ALA A 99 -9.09 -4.20 -13.64
N LYS A 100 -9.33 -3.59 -14.80
CA LYS A 100 -9.73 -4.33 -16.01
C LYS A 100 -8.56 -5.05 -16.66
N THR A 101 -7.34 -4.58 -16.41
CA THR A 101 -6.10 -5.16 -16.92
C THR A 101 -5.20 -5.49 -15.73
N TRP A 102 -4.78 -6.75 -15.65
CA TRP A 102 -3.92 -7.25 -14.59
C TRP A 102 -2.57 -7.64 -15.19
N PRO A 103 -1.46 -6.99 -14.82
CA PRO A 103 -0.15 -7.47 -15.21
C PRO A 103 0.11 -8.81 -14.51
N VAL A 104 0.63 -9.77 -15.27
CA VAL A 104 0.93 -11.13 -14.78
C VAL A 104 2.29 -11.58 -15.31
N HIS A 105 2.91 -12.53 -14.61
CA HIS A 105 4.08 -13.24 -15.07
C HIS A 105 3.75 -14.73 -15.17
N PHE A 106 4.12 -15.36 -16.27
CA PHE A 106 4.04 -16.80 -16.48
C PHE A 106 5.45 -17.35 -16.65
N VAL A 107 5.78 -18.44 -15.97
CA VAL A 107 7.15 -18.99 -15.94
C VAL A 107 7.69 -19.24 -17.36
N ASP A 108 6.87 -19.77 -18.25
CA ASP A 108 7.34 -20.18 -19.58
C ASP A 108 7.35 -19.04 -20.62
N ARG A 109 6.48 -18.04 -20.47
CA ARG A 109 6.33 -16.92 -21.45
C ARG A 109 6.77 -15.56 -20.94
N GLY A 110 7.14 -15.47 -19.66
CA GLY A 110 7.52 -14.24 -19.00
C GLY A 110 6.34 -13.30 -18.73
N GLU A 111 6.59 -12.00 -18.87
CA GLU A 111 5.63 -10.94 -18.57
C GLU A 111 4.48 -10.89 -19.59
N GLY A 112 3.27 -10.76 -19.07
CA GLY A 112 2.05 -10.59 -19.84
C GLY A 112 1.00 -9.80 -19.06
N LYS A 113 -0.22 -9.80 -19.57
CA LYS A 113 -1.35 -9.16 -18.89
C LYS A 113 -2.66 -9.88 -19.21
N VAL A 114 -3.55 -9.90 -18.23
CA VAL A 114 -4.91 -10.44 -18.34
C VAL A 114 -5.86 -9.26 -18.44
N ARG A 115 -6.58 -9.15 -19.56
CA ARG A 115 -7.53 -8.07 -19.83
C ARG A 115 -8.96 -8.61 -19.86
N PHE A 116 -9.81 -8.06 -19.01
CA PHE A 116 -11.24 -8.37 -18.98
C PHE A 116 -11.98 -7.45 -19.95
N HIS A 117 -12.67 -8.05 -20.93
CA HIS A 117 -13.50 -7.35 -21.90
C HIS A 117 -14.97 -7.32 -21.43
N GLY A 118 -15.73 -6.32 -21.88
CA GLY A 118 -17.18 -6.33 -21.73
C GLY A 118 -17.77 -7.54 -22.45
N GLY A 119 -18.78 -8.18 -21.86
CA GLY A 119 -19.44 -9.35 -22.46
C GLY A 119 -18.83 -10.71 -22.10
N GLY A 120 -18.16 -10.82 -20.94
CA GLY A 120 -17.79 -12.13 -20.37
C GLY A 120 -16.57 -12.80 -21.02
N LYS A 121 -15.74 -12.04 -21.74
CA LYS A 121 -14.50 -12.52 -22.36
C LYS A 121 -13.27 -11.99 -21.62
N VAL A 122 -12.19 -12.76 -21.66
CA VAL A 122 -10.89 -12.36 -21.15
C VAL A 122 -9.81 -12.63 -22.19
N ALA A 123 -8.89 -11.70 -22.35
CA ALA A 123 -7.72 -11.81 -23.21
C ALA A 123 -6.47 -11.99 -22.34
N PHE A 124 -5.64 -12.97 -22.69
CA PHE A 124 -4.32 -13.18 -22.14
C PHE A 124 -3.30 -12.71 -23.18
N GLU A 125 -2.65 -11.58 -22.92
CA GLU A 125 -1.74 -10.91 -23.84
C GLU A 125 -0.29 -11.08 -23.37
N TRP A 126 0.56 -11.65 -24.22
CA TRP A 126 2.01 -11.76 -24.07
C TRP A 126 2.72 -11.12 -25.28
N ARG A 127 4.05 -11.16 -25.30
CA ARG A 127 4.84 -10.62 -26.43
C ARG A 127 4.67 -11.43 -27.72
N ASP A 128 4.47 -12.74 -27.60
CA ASP A 128 4.34 -13.70 -28.71
C ASP A 128 2.93 -13.77 -29.28
N GLY A 129 1.92 -13.26 -28.56
CA GLY A 129 0.55 -13.18 -29.05
C GLY A 129 -0.49 -12.90 -27.97
N SER A 130 -1.74 -12.87 -28.40
CA SER A 130 -2.91 -12.76 -27.52
C SER A 130 -3.79 -13.98 -27.68
N ARG A 131 -4.33 -14.48 -26.57
CA ARG A 131 -5.31 -15.55 -26.54
C ARG A 131 -6.58 -15.07 -25.84
N GLU A 132 -7.71 -15.19 -26.51
CA GLU A 132 -9.02 -14.88 -25.92
C GLU A 132 -9.74 -16.16 -25.48
N ALA A 133 -10.46 -16.07 -24.37
CA ALA A 133 -11.33 -17.13 -23.87
C ALA A 133 -12.58 -16.55 -23.22
N GLY A 134 -13.69 -17.27 -23.32
CA GLY A 134 -14.89 -16.98 -22.53
C GLY A 134 -14.66 -17.31 -21.07
N LEU A 135 -15.15 -16.47 -20.15
CA LEU A 135 -15.01 -16.70 -18.71
C LEU A 135 -15.67 -18.00 -18.26
N GLN A 136 -16.71 -18.44 -18.97
CA GLN A 136 -17.38 -19.71 -18.71
C GLN A 136 -16.50 -20.94 -19.02
N ASN A 137 -15.47 -20.80 -19.85
CA ASN A 137 -14.55 -21.88 -20.21
C ASN A 137 -13.29 -21.89 -19.31
N ILE A 138 -13.25 -21.01 -18.30
CA ILE A 138 -12.09 -20.81 -17.44
C ILE A 138 -12.37 -21.32 -16.03
N ARG A 139 -11.50 -22.21 -15.57
CA ARG A 139 -11.40 -22.57 -14.15
C ARG A 139 -10.19 -21.86 -13.56
N ALA A 140 -10.41 -21.05 -12.54
CA ALA A 140 -9.34 -20.31 -11.87
C ALA A 140 -9.34 -20.57 -10.37
N GLN A 141 -8.17 -20.88 -9.82
CA GLN A 141 -7.97 -21.07 -8.39
C GLN A 141 -6.74 -20.28 -7.93
N ALA A 142 -6.86 -19.59 -6.80
CA ALA A 142 -5.69 -18.98 -6.17
C ALA A 142 -4.86 -20.05 -5.49
N ASP A 143 -3.55 -20.04 -5.75
CA ASP A 143 -2.55 -20.93 -5.17
C ASP A 143 -1.39 -20.08 -4.63
N GLY A 144 -1.49 -19.71 -3.35
CA GLY A 144 -0.56 -18.79 -2.73
C GLY A 144 -0.49 -17.45 -3.46
N GLU A 145 0.69 -17.11 -3.99
CA GLU A 145 0.94 -15.87 -4.74
C GLU A 145 0.54 -15.96 -6.23
N CYS A 146 0.14 -17.14 -6.69
CA CYS A 146 -0.19 -17.41 -8.09
C CYS A 146 -1.68 -17.71 -8.27
N VAL A 147 -2.12 -17.64 -9.52
CA VAL A 147 -3.44 -18.09 -9.98
C VAL A 147 -3.22 -19.22 -10.96
N ARG A 148 -3.72 -20.40 -10.60
CA ARG A 148 -3.79 -21.54 -11.50
C ARG A 148 -5.04 -21.43 -12.35
N ILE A 149 -4.86 -21.47 -13.66
CA ILE A 149 -5.91 -21.27 -14.66
C ILE A 149 -5.91 -22.47 -15.59
N LYS A 150 -7.05 -23.13 -15.71
CA LYS A 150 -7.29 -24.15 -16.73
C LYS A 150 -8.36 -23.63 -17.69
N ILE A 151 -7.98 -23.55 -18.96
CA ILE A 151 -8.89 -23.22 -20.06
C ILE A 151 -9.21 -24.55 -20.75
N GLU A 152 -10.45 -25.03 -20.65
CA GLU A 152 -10.97 -26.33 -21.15
C GLU A 152 -9.91 -27.34 -21.63
N ASP A 153 -9.52 -27.23 -22.91
CA ASP A 153 -8.67 -28.18 -23.65
C ASP A 153 -7.19 -27.79 -23.70
N THR A 154 -6.73 -26.93 -22.79
CA THR A 154 -5.33 -26.53 -22.72
C THR A 154 -4.71 -26.81 -21.37
N ASP A 155 -3.38 -26.85 -21.41
CA ASP A 155 -2.55 -27.01 -20.25
C ASP A 155 -2.85 -25.94 -19.20
N GLU A 156 -2.61 -26.32 -17.96
CA GLU A 156 -2.81 -25.45 -16.83
C GLU A 156 -1.73 -24.36 -16.79
N LEU A 157 -2.17 -23.11 -16.71
CA LEU A 157 -1.31 -21.94 -16.64
C LEU A 157 -1.20 -21.47 -15.19
N CYS A 158 0.03 -21.24 -14.72
CA CYS A 158 0.29 -20.68 -13.40
C CYS A 158 0.72 -19.21 -13.52
N LEU A 159 -0.22 -18.28 -13.29
CA LEU A 159 0.02 -16.84 -13.46
C LEU A 159 0.30 -16.17 -12.12
N MET A 160 1.42 -15.48 -12.00
CA MET A 160 1.74 -14.64 -10.84
C MET A 160 1.30 -13.19 -11.12
N PRO A 161 0.37 -12.61 -10.36
CA PRO A 161 0.03 -11.19 -10.50
C PRO A 161 1.19 -10.29 -10.12
N MET A 162 1.47 -9.29 -10.97
CA MET A 162 2.58 -8.34 -10.84
C MET A 162 2.07 -6.91 -10.56
N GLY A 163 0.87 -6.79 -10.01
CA GLY A 163 0.28 -5.48 -9.73
C GLY A 163 0.78 -4.88 -8.42
N LYS A 164 0.31 -3.67 -8.10
CA LYS A 164 0.47 -3.10 -6.76
C LYS A 164 -0.62 -3.63 -5.82
N PRO A 165 -0.30 -4.01 -4.56
CA PRO A 165 1.02 -3.97 -3.93
C PRO A 165 1.93 -5.17 -4.23
N GLU A 166 3.22 -4.92 -4.48
CA GLU A 166 4.26 -5.91 -4.85
C GLU A 166 4.85 -6.67 -3.64
N THR A 167 4.07 -6.85 -2.57
CA THR A 167 4.48 -7.63 -1.41
C THR A 167 3.96 -9.08 -1.52
N PRO A 168 4.56 -10.07 -0.85
CA PRO A 168 4.04 -11.44 -0.81
C PRO A 168 2.57 -11.51 -0.41
N ALA A 169 2.18 -10.79 0.65
CA ALA A 169 0.79 -10.70 1.10
C ALA A 169 -0.10 -9.96 0.08
N GLY A 170 0.44 -8.94 -0.59
CA GLY A 170 -0.23 -8.22 -1.67
C GLY A 170 -0.54 -9.11 -2.86
N ARG A 171 0.45 -9.87 -3.33
CA ARG A 171 0.29 -10.84 -4.43
C ARG A 171 -0.70 -11.94 -4.10
N ARG A 172 -0.73 -12.43 -2.86
CA ARG A 172 -1.78 -13.37 -2.40
C ARG A 172 -3.19 -12.77 -2.48
N GLN A 173 -3.35 -11.51 -2.10
CA GLN A 173 -4.65 -10.83 -2.23
C GLN A 173 -5.01 -10.58 -3.70
N GLN A 174 -4.02 -10.26 -4.53
CA GLN A 174 -4.22 -10.12 -5.98
C GLN A 174 -4.61 -11.45 -6.63
N SER A 175 -3.98 -12.56 -6.25
CA SER A 175 -4.27 -13.88 -6.81
C SER A 175 -5.69 -14.32 -6.43
N LEU A 176 -6.08 -14.17 -5.16
CA LEU A 176 -7.45 -14.40 -4.68
C LEU A 176 -8.47 -13.59 -5.47
N LYS A 177 -8.17 -12.31 -5.70
CA LYS A 177 -9.06 -11.40 -6.40
C LYS A 177 -9.17 -11.71 -7.88
N LEU A 178 -8.05 -11.95 -8.57
CA LEU A 178 -8.02 -12.33 -9.97
C LEU A 178 -8.73 -13.67 -10.20
N ALA A 179 -8.48 -14.68 -9.35
CA ALA A 179 -9.19 -15.95 -9.38
C ALA A 179 -10.70 -15.78 -9.11
N GLY A 180 -11.07 -14.87 -8.20
CA GLY A 180 -12.46 -14.49 -7.94
C GLY A 180 -13.13 -13.88 -9.17
N MET A 181 -12.46 -12.93 -9.85
CA MET A 181 -12.96 -12.30 -11.07
C MET A 181 -13.17 -13.31 -12.20
N LEU A 182 -12.20 -14.21 -12.41
CA LEU A 182 -12.28 -15.27 -13.42
C LEU A 182 -13.41 -16.27 -13.12
N ARG A 183 -13.71 -16.56 -11.85
CA ARG A 183 -14.82 -17.46 -11.43
C ARG A 183 -16.20 -16.79 -11.43
N SER A 184 -16.30 -15.55 -10.97
CA SER A 184 -17.58 -14.90 -10.64
C SER A 184 -18.49 -14.61 -11.84
N SER A 185 -17.96 -14.71 -13.06
CA SER A 185 -18.76 -14.59 -14.29
C SER A 185 -19.55 -15.85 -14.64
N HIS A 186 -19.35 -16.95 -13.90
CA HIS A 186 -20.18 -18.17 -14.01
C HIS A 186 -21.53 -18.05 -13.28
N VAL A 187 -21.73 -17.06 -12.40
CA VAL A 187 -22.90 -17.01 -11.48
C VAL A 187 -24.00 -16.03 -11.97
N ARG A 188 -23.83 -15.39 -13.14
CA ARG A 188 -24.82 -14.43 -13.68
C ARG A 188 -25.23 -14.73 -15.13
N ALA A 189 -25.26 -16.01 -15.50
CA ALA A 189 -25.86 -16.48 -16.74
C ALA A 189 -27.10 -17.32 -16.41
#